data_AF-W7UYN1-F1
#
_entry.id   AF-W7UYN1-F1
#
_cell.length_a   1.000
_cell.length_b   1.000
_cell.length_c   1.000
_cell.angle_alpha   90.00
_cell.angle_beta   90.00
_cell.angle_gamma   90.00
#
_symmetry.space_group_name_H-M   'P 1'
#
loop_
_entity.id
_entity.type
_entity.pdbx_description
1 polymer ?
#
loop_
_entity_poly.entity_id
_entity_poly.type
_entity_poly.pdbx_seq_one_letter_code
_entity_poly.pdbx_strand_id
1 'polypeptide(L)'
;MSENNISALKKKVKNESSGAANNTAAQAPAIFIEASDRANTAIDIPIKAKKLKKQRRKTALNSIALANILLIGTVLAGGFVYVALLPHETKADDENRMLTTFPKFTPKNYASGEFTEGIADYFDDTVHDRAHIKQFIADNIMPLKGRKYGGEDGAELYGSGFEKKKPEEKPLTTTVTATTVSHDEQNVTTVTTTVPEETTAAEETQEQGELTNNILIVNKRGITLYGGAWGTEQEYAAYLNEYKEALENVNIYSMVLPTSSSFYLPENYSNLAYSEKDDIDRINASLNGVMPVDAYDILNAHKDEAIYSKTDHHWQPLGAYYAAELFAMTAKVPFADLSEYETVTLPGYVGTLYMYTQSSTLLNNPEDFVYYKPKAPVTVTQYDTHFNNPVAVNLLLDPASMPNSGYYMVFGSDERIVHVNTECKNGRNLVIFKDSYGNALLPVLTSSFENIYLCDIRYFDLNAVDFINRTEATDVLFAMCSFSAVGGNRNCIHNNLKK
;
A
#
# COMPACT_ATOMS: atom_id res chain seq x y z
N MET A 1 -51.95 29.42 -22.05
CA MET A 1 -52.54 30.76 -22.30
C MET A 1 -52.16 31.62 -21.11
N SER A 2 -51.38 32.70 -21.15
CA SER A 2 -50.83 33.53 -22.23
C SER A 2 -49.49 34.13 -21.78
N GLU A 3 -48.63 34.42 -22.74
CA GLU A 3 -47.36 35.14 -22.64
C GLU A 3 -47.53 36.66 -22.39
N ASN A 4 -46.37 37.33 -22.26
CA ASN A 4 -46.03 38.73 -22.57
C ASN A 4 -46.13 39.73 -21.41
N ASN A 5 -45.17 40.65 -21.19
CA ASN A 5 -44.50 41.47 -22.20
C ASN A 5 -43.14 42.08 -21.74
N ILE A 6 -42.27 42.24 -22.73
CA ILE A 6 -41.01 43.02 -22.74
C ILE A 6 -41.27 44.42 -23.35
N SER A 7 -40.49 45.42 -22.92
CA SER A 7 -40.06 46.64 -23.66
C SER A 7 -41.00 47.84 -23.87
N ALA A 8 -40.52 49.01 -23.42
CA ALA A 8 -40.48 50.27 -24.20
C ALA A 8 -39.28 51.13 -23.71
N LEU A 9 -38.20 51.43 -24.46
CA LEU A 9 -38.00 52.29 -25.65
C LEU A 9 -38.37 53.78 -25.45
N LYS A 10 -37.39 54.70 -25.38
CA LYS A 10 -36.88 55.54 -26.52
C LYS A 10 -36.24 56.90 -26.12
N LYS A 11 -35.13 57.18 -26.84
CA LYS A 11 -34.71 58.46 -27.50
C LYS A 11 -34.14 59.59 -26.62
N LYS A 12 -33.18 60.42 -27.05
CA LYS A 12 -32.51 60.72 -28.34
C LYS A 12 -31.23 61.54 -28.02
N VAL A 13 -30.03 61.23 -28.55
CA VAL A 13 -29.38 61.75 -29.80
C VAL A 13 -28.58 63.06 -29.59
N LYS A 14 -27.22 62.94 -29.63
CA LYS A 14 -26.23 63.39 -30.67
C LYS A 14 -25.80 64.87 -30.51
N ASN A 15 -24.58 65.31 -30.83
CA ASN A 15 -23.67 64.97 -31.94
C ASN A 15 -22.24 65.49 -31.62
N GLU A 16 -21.15 64.76 -31.93
CA GLU A 16 -20.13 65.02 -33.01
C GLU A 16 -19.23 66.26 -32.78
N SER A 17 -17.92 66.34 -33.09
CA SER A 17 -16.86 65.43 -33.56
C SER A 17 -15.50 66.18 -33.56
N SER A 18 -14.41 65.44 -33.79
CA SER A 18 -13.14 65.83 -34.45
C SER A 18 -11.95 66.39 -33.63
N GLY A 19 -10.74 65.95 -34.02
CA GLY A 19 -9.50 66.70 -33.86
C GLY A 19 -8.32 65.94 -33.25
N ALA A 20 -7.40 65.46 -34.07
CA ALA A 20 -6.14 64.84 -33.67
C ALA A 20 -4.95 65.84 -33.63
N ALA A 21 -3.98 65.50 -32.78
CA ALA A 21 -2.52 65.73 -32.87
C ALA A 21 -1.87 67.13 -32.61
N ASN A 22 -0.86 67.05 -31.73
CA ASN A 22 0.45 67.74 -31.68
C ASN A 22 0.73 68.99 -30.82
N ASN A 23 1.95 68.91 -30.24
CA ASN A 23 2.89 69.94 -29.78
C ASN A 23 2.97 70.36 -28.29
N THR A 24 3.91 69.71 -27.61
CA THR A 24 5.06 70.25 -26.83
C THR A 24 5.10 71.73 -26.41
N ALA A 25 5.40 71.89 -25.11
CA ALA A 25 6.36 72.80 -24.45
C ALA A 25 5.85 74.03 -23.66
N ALA A 26 6.26 74.03 -22.38
CA ALA A 26 6.72 75.14 -21.52
C ALA A 26 5.73 76.02 -20.70
N GLN A 27 5.75 75.74 -19.39
CA GLN A 27 5.80 76.63 -18.18
C GLN A 27 4.80 77.77 -17.90
N ALA A 28 4.01 77.51 -16.83
CA ALA A 28 3.56 78.30 -15.66
C ALA A 28 3.23 79.81 -15.73
N PRO A 29 2.15 80.20 -15.02
CA PRO A 29 2.26 81.28 -14.04
C PRO A 29 1.73 80.92 -12.64
N ALA A 30 2.41 81.48 -11.65
CA ALA A 30 2.11 81.43 -10.23
C ALA A 30 0.95 82.36 -9.86
N ILE A 31 0.14 81.96 -8.88
CA ILE A 31 -0.85 82.82 -8.23
C ILE A 31 -0.36 83.07 -6.80
N PHE A 32 -0.06 84.33 -6.50
CA PHE A 32 0.15 84.83 -5.14
C PHE A 32 -1.20 84.98 -4.44
N ILE A 33 -1.32 84.49 -3.21
CA ILE A 33 -2.42 84.84 -2.30
C ILE A 33 -1.79 85.53 -1.09
N GLU A 34 -2.25 86.76 -0.84
CA GLU A 34 -1.81 87.61 0.26
C GLU A 34 -2.12 87.02 1.64
N ALA A 35 -1.24 87.31 2.60
CA ALA A 35 -1.35 86.91 3.98
C ALA A 35 -2.36 87.79 4.74
N SER A 36 -3.67 87.55 4.61
CA SER A 36 -4.64 88.10 5.59
C SER A 36 -5.91 87.28 5.85
N ASP A 37 -6.24 86.25 5.09
CA ASP A 37 -7.47 85.46 5.34
C ASP A 37 -7.29 84.27 6.31
N ARG A 38 -6.45 84.46 7.32
CA ARG A 38 -6.18 83.46 8.38
C ARG A 38 -6.93 83.77 9.68
N ALA A 39 -8.20 84.09 9.60
CA ALA A 39 -9.05 84.15 10.79
C ALA A 39 -10.49 83.81 10.44
N ASN A 40 -10.98 82.72 11.03
CA ASN A 40 -12.40 82.32 11.09
C ASN A 40 -12.96 81.45 9.96
N THR A 41 -12.44 80.22 9.84
CA THR A 41 -13.30 79.04 9.61
C THR A 41 -12.59 77.78 10.11
N ALA A 42 -12.75 77.47 11.40
CA ALA A 42 -12.41 76.17 11.95
C ALA A 42 -13.65 75.26 11.82
N ILE A 43 -13.65 74.40 10.81
CA ILE A 43 -14.58 73.26 10.77
C ILE A 43 -13.94 72.15 11.61
N ASP A 44 -14.42 72.03 12.84
CA ASP A 44 -13.97 71.01 13.80
C ASP A 44 -14.71 69.69 13.52
N ILE A 45 -14.06 68.76 12.80
CA ILE A 45 -14.49 67.35 12.75
C ILE A 45 -13.53 66.55 13.63
N PRO A 46 -14.01 65.82 14.66
CA PRO A 46 -13.13 65.10 15.57
C PRO A 46 -12.55 63.86 14.88
N ILE A 47 -11.30 63.95 14.40
CA ILE A 47 -10.51 62.79 13.97
C ILE A 47 -9.99 62.07 15.23
N LYS A 48 -10.86 61.29 15.91
CA LYS A 48 -10.44 60.46 17.06
C LYS A 48 -11.08 59.06 17.17
N ALA A 49 -11.57 58.47 16.08
CA ALA A 49 -12.18 57.12 16.10
C ALA A 49 -11.43 56.02 15.32
N LYS A 50 -10.72 56.32 14.22
CA LYS A 50 -10.08 55.29 13.37
C LYS A 50 -8.79 54.69 13.95
N LYS A 51 -7.95 55.47 14.63
CA LYS A 51 -6.70 54.97 15.27
C LYS A 51 -7.00 54.04 16.44
N LEU A 52 -7.98 54.38 17.29
CA LEU A 52 -8.39 53.55 18.45
C LEU A 52 -8.96 52.20 18.04
N LYS A 53 -9.76 52.11 16.96
CA LYS A 53 -10.33 50.85 16.47
C LYS A 53 -9.28 49.91 15.87
N LYS A 54 -8.28 50.47 15.16
CA LYS A 54 -7.13 49.71 14.62
C LYS A 54 -6.20 49.22 15.74
N GLN A 55 -5.98 50.05 16.77
CA GLN A 55 -5.17 49.70 17.92
C GLN A 55 -5.85 48.63 18.78
N ARG A 56 -7.17 48.76 19.06
CA ARG A 56 -7.98 47.73 19.71
C ARG A 56 -8.00 46.40 18.94
N ARG A 57 -8.12 46.42 17.61
CA ARG A 57 -8.06 45.22 16.77
C ARG A 57 -6.67 44.56 16.81
N LYS A 58 -5.58 45.34 16.80
CA LYS A 58 -4.21 44.82 16.93
C LYS A 58 -3.98 44.21 18.33
N THR A 59 -4.45 44.86 19.39
CA THR A 59 -4.38 44.33 20.75
C THR A 59 -5.22 43.06 20.90
N ALA A 60 -6.42 43.01 20.31
CA ALA A 60 -7.27 41.81 20.31
C ALA A 60 -6.66 40.63 19.54
N LEU A 61 -6.06 40.88 18.36
CA LEU A 61 -5.35 39.84 17.60
C LEU A 61 -4.11 39.35 18.35
N ASN A 62 -3.36 40.25 18.99
CA ASN A 62 -2.21 39.89 19.81
C ASN A 62 -2.64 39.12 21.07
N SER A 63 -3.78 39.44 21.69
CA SER A 63 -4.30 38.68 22.84
C SER A 63 -4.81 37.31 22.42
N ILE A 64 -5.42 37.16 21.24
CA ILE A 64 -5.82 35.86 20.68
C ILE A 64 -4.58 35.04 20.34
N ALA A 65 -3.56 35.64 19.71
CA ALA A 65 -2.30 34.96 19.42
C ALA A 65 -1.59 34.51 20.70
N LEU A 66 -1.56 35.35 21.74
CA LEU A 66 -1.00 35.00 23.04
C LEU A 66 -1.82 33.88 23.71
N ALA A 67 -3.15 33.93 23.65
CA ALA A 67 -4.01 32.86 24.17
C ALA A 67 -3.77 31.54 23.44
N ASN A 68 -3.58 31.56 22.12
CA ASN A 68 -3.24 30.36 21.33
C ASN A 68 -1.86 29.82 21.68
N ILE A 69 -0.86 30.68 21.84
CA ILE A 69 0.49 30.28 22.26
C ILE A 69 0.44 29.65 23.65
N LEU A 70 -0.30 30.25 24.58
CA LEU A 70 -0.47 29.70 25.93
C LEU A 70 -1.23 28.37 25.88
N LEU A 71 -2.29 28.26 25.10
CA LEU A 71 -3.06 27.02 24.94
C LEU A 71 -2.18 25.89 24.38
N ILE A 72 -1.46 26.13 23.28
CA ILE A 72 -0.56 25.14 22.68
C ILE A 72 0.56 24.80 23.66
N GLY A 73 1.15 25.80 24.32
CA GLY A 73 2.18 25.59 25.32
C GLY A 73 1.71 24.74 26.50
N THR A 74 0.48 24.96 26.98
CA THR A 74 -0.14 24.15 28.04
C THR A 74 -0.44 22.73 27.57
N VAL A 75 -0.90 22.54 26.33
CA VAL A 75 -1.13 21.19 25.76
C VAL A 75 0.19 20.43 25.64
N LEU A 76 1.24 21.07 25.12
CA LEU A 76 2.57 20.44 24.98
C LEU A 76 3.20 20.14 26.33
N ALA A 77 3.14 21.07 27.29
CA ALA A 77 3.66 20.86 28.63
C ALA A 77 2.87 19.78 29.37
N GLY A 78 1.54 19.75 29.22
CA GLY A 78 0.67 18.72 29.77
C GLY A 78 0.96 17.35 29.17
N GLY A 79 1.13 17.26 27.85
CA GLY A 79 1.52 16.03 27.15
C GLY A 79 2.89 15.53 27.59
N PHE A 80 3.87 16.43 27.77
CA PHE A 80 5.18 16.08 28.31
C PHE A 80 5.08 15.53 29.73
N VAL A 81 4.32 16.18 30.62
CA VAL A 81 4.08 15.70 31.99
C VAL A 81 3.36 14.36 31.99
N TYR A 82 2.39 14.17 31.10
CA TYR A 82 1.63 12.94 30.92
C TYR A 82 2.56 11.77 30.54
N VAL A 83 3.37 11.95 29.50
CA VAL A 83 4.28 10.92 29.00
C VAL A 83 5.45 10.67 29.96
N ALA A 84 5.93 11.68 30.70
CA ALA A 84 7.12 11.54 31.55
C ALA A 84 6.84 11.04 32.97
N LEU A 85 5.64 11.27 33.53
CA LEU A 85 5.35 10.99 34.94
C LEU A 85 4.33 9.87 35.17
N LEU A 86 3.53 9.51 34.16
CA LEU A 86 2.57 8.41 34.31
C LEU A 86 3.22 7.05 34.10
N PRO A 87 2.66 5.99 34.70
CA PRO A 87 3.24 4.66 34.61
C PRO A 87 3.18 4.16 33.17
N HIS A 88 4.35 3.75 32.68
CA HIS A 88 4.55 3.12 31.39
C HIS A 88 4.11 1.65 31.44
N GLU A 89 3.24 1.26 30.51
CA GLU A 89 2.84 -0.13 30.35
C GLU A 89 4.01 -0.95 29.78
N THR A 90 4.10 -2.21 30.17
CA THR A 90 5.14 -3.15 29.68
C THR A 90 4.62 -4.13 28.64
N LYS A 91 3.29 -4.20 28.48
CA LYS A 91 2.59 -5.07 27.55
C LYS A 91 1.37 -4.31 27.01
N ALA A 92 1.17 -4.37 25.70
CA ALA A 92 -0.06 -3.91 25.06
C ALA A 92 -0.99 -5.13 24.90
N ASP A 93 -2.07 -5.18 25.68
CA ASP A 93 -3.03 -6.28 25.63
C ASP A 93 -3.90 -6.24 24.36
N ASP A 94 -4.11 -5.05 23.79
CA ASP A 94 -4.81 -4.81 22.51
C ASP A 94 -3.97 -5.25 21.29
N GLU A 95 -2.65 -5.04 21.35
CA GLU A 95 -1.71 -5.46 20.30
C GLU A 95 -1.03 -6.81 20.59
N ASN A 96 -1.39 -7.43 21.72
CA ASN A 96 -0.86 -8.68 22.28
C ASN A 96 0.67 -8.81 22.28
N ARG A 97 1.42 -7.70 22.38
CA ARG A 97 2.89 -7.70 22.32
C ARG A 97 3.52 -7.02 23.54
N MET A 98 4.78 -7.34 23.79
CA MET A 98 5.60 -6.61 24.76
C MET A 98 5.97 -5.24 24.19
N LEU A 99 5.92 -4.22 25.04
CA LEU A 99 6.26 -2.85 24.67
C LEU A 99 7.77 -2.62 24.76
N THR A 100 8.25 -1.66 23.99
CA THR A 100 9.67 -1.31 23.89
C THR A 100 10.24 -0.99 25.27
N THR A 101 11.38 -1.61 25.61
CA THR A 101 12.06 -1.36 26.90
C THR A 101 13.03 -0.20 26.80
N PHE A 102 13.20 0.55 27.88
CA PHE A 102 14.12 1.69 27.89
C PHE A 102 15.55 1.27 27.48
N PRO A 103 16.19 1.96 26.51
CA PRO A 103 17.46 1.52 25.96
C PRO A 103 18.59 1.62 26.98
N LYS A 104 19.53 0.67 26.94
CA LYS A 104 20.73 0.71 27.78
C LYS A 104 21.75 1.68 27.22
N PHE A 105 22.19 2.63 28.04
CA PHE A 105 23.25 3.56 27.66
C PHE A 105 24.59 2.85 27.51
N THR A 106 25.21 2.98 26.34
CA THR A 106 26.63 2.69 26.13
C THR A 106 27.27 3.79 25.27
N PRO A 107 28.56 4.08 25.43
CA PRO A 107 29.24 5.08 24.60
C PRO A 107 29.18 4.75 23.10
N LYS A 108 29.15 3.46 22.74
CA LYS A 108 29.02 2.98 21.35
C LYS A 108 27.64 3.30 20.78
N ASN A 109 26.57 2.97 21.53
CA ASN A 109 25.19 3.15 21.08
C ASN A 109 24.77 4.64 21.09
N TYR A 110 25.40 5.46 21.93
CA TYR A 110 25.21 6.91 21.88
C TYR A 110 25.87 7.51 20.63
N ALA A 111 27.09 7.08 20.29
CA ALA A 111 27.81 7.58 19.12
C ALA A 111 27.19 7.12 17.79
N SER A 112 26.52 5.96 17.76
CA SER A 112 25.80 5.47 16.57
C SER A 112 24.39 6.05 16.39
N GLY A 113 23.84 6.70 17.41
CA GLY A 113 22.45 7.22 17.38
C GLY A 113 21.38 6.22 17.85
N GLU A 114 21.73 4.93 18.00
CA GLU A 114 20.82 3.87 18.46
C GLU A 114 20.22 4.16 19.85
N PHE A 115 20.99 4.78 20.75
CA PHE A 115 20.47 5.14 22.08
C PHE A 115 19.40 6.23 22.01
N THR A 116 19.59 7.23 21.13
CA THR A 116 18.62 8.32 20.97
C THR A 116 17.37 7.88 20.23
N GLU A 117 17.51 6.99 19.25
CA GLU A 117 16.39 6.35 18.53
C GLU A 117 15.57 5.48 19.49
N GLY A 118 16.24 4.61 20.27
CA GLY A 118 15.56 3.78 21.26
C GLY A 118 14.84 4.55 22.37
N ILE A 119 15.24 5.80 22.67
CA ILE A 119 14.48 6.67 23.58
C ILE A 119 13.18 7.13 22.93
N ALA A 120 13.21 7.49 21.64
CA ALA A 120 12.02 7.86 20.90
C ALA A 120 11.05 6.67 20.82
N ASP A 121 11.56 5.50 20.42
CA ASP A 121 10.78 4.27 20.34
C ASP A 121 10.13 3.91 21.68
N TYR A 122 10.87 4.04 22.79
CA TYR A 122 10.33 3.79 24.13
C TYR A 122 9.15 4.71 24.44
N PHE A 123 9.27 6.02 24.21
CA PHE A 123 8.20 6.97 24.56
C PHE A 123 7.03 6.94 23.59
N ASP A 124 7.24 6.56 22.33
CA ASP A 124 6.16 6.34 21.36
C ASP A 124 5.36 5.06 21.66
N ASP A 125 6.03 4.05 22.23
CA ASP A 125 5.45 2.73 22.45
C ASP A 125 4.82 2.54 23.84
N THR A 126 5.30 3.26 24.86
CA THR A 126 4.91 3.03 26.27
C THR A 126 4.00 4.12 26.86
N VAL A 127 3.30 4.88 26.02
CA VAL A 127 2.35 5.91 26.48
C VAL A 127 1.27 5.28 27.38
N HIS A 128 1.01 5.89 28.54
CA HIS A 128 -0.05 5.44 29.46
C HIS A 128 -1.42 5.43 28.76
N ASP A 129 -2.22 4.38 28.96
CA ASP A 129 -3.59 4.28 28.44
C ASP A 129 -3.68 4.45 26.90
N ARG A 130 -2.61 4.03 26.20
CA ARG A 130 -2.43 4.24 24.76
C ARG A 130 -3.57 3.68 23.92
N ALA A 131 -4.12 2.52 24.29
CA ALA A 131 -5.23 1.89 23.59
C ALA A 131 -6.49 2.80 23.60
N HIS A 132 -6.86 3.35 24.75
CA HIS A 132 -8.00 4.27 24.85
C HIS A 132 -7.72 5.62 24.19
N ILE A 133 -6.49 6.14 24.24
CA ILE A 133 -6.11 7.36 23.52
C ILE A 133 -6.22 7.14 22.01
N LYS A 134 -5.71 6.02 21.50
CA LYS A 134 -5.83 5.65 20.08
C LYS A 134 -7.29 5.53 19.66
N GLN A 135 -8.09 4.79 20.41
CA GLN A 135 -9.52 4.64 20.18
C GLN A 135 -10.23 6.00 20.19
N PHE A 136 -9.94 6.85 21.17
CA PHE A 136 -10.52 8.19 21.27
C PHE A 136 -10.13 9.08 20.07
N ILE A 137 -8.85 9.07 19.66
CA ILE A 137 -8.38 9.81 18.49
C ILE A 137 -9.06 9.29 17.23
N ALA A 138 -9.11 7.97 17.03
CA ALA A 138 -9.76 7.34 15.88
C ALA A 138 -11.26 7.64 15.82
N ASP A 139 -11.97 7.57 16.94
CA ASP A 139 -13.44 7.75 16.98
C ASP A 139 -13.88 9.22 16.94
N ASN A 140 -13.08 10.14 17.50
CA ASN A 140 -13.54 11.51 17.77
C ASN A 140 -12.72 12.59 17.06
N ILE A 141 -11.45 12.32 16.72
CA ILE A 141 -10.54 13.34 16.17
C ILE A 141 -10.25 13.09 14.70
N MET A 142 -10.05 11.84 14.28
CA MET A 142 -9.85 11.50 12.87
C MET A 142 -11.06 11.90 12.01
N PRO A 143 -12.33 11.63 12.38
CA PRO A 143 -13.50 12.01 11.56
C PRO A 143 -13.63 13.53 11.34
N LEU A 144 -13.04 14.33 12.22
CA LEU A 144 -13.03 15.80 12.12
C LEU A 144 -11.95 16.33 11.15
N LYS A 145 -11.00 15.48 10.73
CA LYS A 145 -9.90 15.85 9.81
C LYS A 145 -10.20 15.56 8.33
N GLY A 146 -11.27 14.81 8.03
CA GLY A 146 -11.61 14.43 6.66
C GLY A 146 -12.02 15.64 5.80
N ARG A 147 -11.37 15.82 4.64
CA ARG A 147 -11.96 16.58 3.52
C ARG A 147 -12.63 15.58 2.59
N LYS A 148 -13.94 15.72 2.38
CA LYS A 148 -14.67 14.99 1.33
C LYS A 148 -14.06 15.35 -0.04
N TYR A 149 -13.65 14.35 -0.80
CA TYR A 149 -13.14 14.53 -2.16
C TYR A 149 -13.72 13.45 -3.08
N GLY A 150 -14.38 13.90 -4.17
CA GLY A 150 -15.06 13.06 -5.15
C GLY A 150 -16.55 12.85 -4.87
N GLY A 151 -17.43 13.56 -5.57
CA GLY A 151 -18.87 13.25 -5.69
C GLY A 151 -19.64 12.89 -4.41
N GLU A 152 -20.80 12.27 -4.58
CA GLU A 152 -21.60 11.73 -3.45
C GLU A 152 -21.03 10.39 -2.94
N ASP A 153 -20.08 9.77 -3.67
CA ASP A 153 -19.52 8.43 -3.41
C ASP A 153 -18.02 8.41 -3.00
N GLY A 154 -17.44 9.55 -2.61
CA GLY A 154 -16.00 9.67 -2.33
C GLY A 154 -15.55 9.08 -0.99
N ALA A 155 -14.40 8.39 -0.98
CA ALA A 155 -13.74 7.94 0.25
C ALA A 155 -13.27 9.11 1.13
N GLU A 156 -13.29 8.91 2.46
CA GLU A 156 -12.71 9.87 3.39
C GLU A 156 -11.19 9.71 3.44
N LEU A 157 -10.48 10.75 2.99
CA LEU A 157 -9.02 10.79 2.90
C LEU A 157 -8.38 11.14 4.25
N TYR A 158 -7.56 10.22 4.76
CA TYR A 158 -6.65 10.46 5.87
C TYR A 158 -5.20 10.32 5.38
N GLY A 159 -4.58 11.44 4.99
CA GLY A 159 -3.20 11.48 4.48
C GLY A 159 -3.10 11.71 2.97
N SER A 160 -1.87 11.80 2.46
CA SER A 160 -1.61 12.02 1.02
C SER A 160 -1.71 10.71 0.23
N GLY A 161 -2.86 10.49 -0.41
CA GLY A 161 -3.02 9.44 -1.41
C GLY A 161 -2.24 9.74 -2.70
N PHE A 162 -1.84 8.69 -3.42
CA PHE A 162 -1.29 8.80 -4.76
C PHE A 162 -2.41 9.07 -5.77
N GLU A 163 -2.22 10.05 -6.66
CA GLU A 163 -3.09 10.27 -7.82
C GLU A 163 -2.56 9.54 -9.06
N LYS A 164 -3.46 8.83 -9.75
CA LYS A 164 -3.23 8.27 -11.09
C LYS A 164 -3.00 9.41 -12.09
N LYS A 165 -1.74 9.76 -12.39
CA LYS A 165 -1.43 10.66 -13.53
C LYS A 165 -1.53 9.88 -14.83
N LYS A 166 -2.40 10.35 -15.73
CA LYS A 166 -2.58 9.83 -17.09
C LYS A 166 -1.24 9.91 -17.85
N PRO A 167 -0.74 8.82 -18.45
CA PRO A 167 0.46 8.87 -19.28
C PRO A 167 0.23 9.78 -20.50
N GLU A 168 1.18 10.66 -20.82
CA GLU A 168 1.23 11.35 -22.11
C GLU A 168 1.56 10.32 -23.20
N GLU A 169 0.55 9.94 -23.98
CA GLU A 169 0.73 9.16 -25.21
C GLU A 169 1.55 9.99 -26.22
N LYS A 170 2.80 9.61 -26.45
CA LYS A 170 3.51 9.98 -27.68
C LYS A 170 3.11 8.96 -28.76
N PRO A 171 2.45 9.37 -29.85
CA PRO A 171 2.00 8.44 -30.87
C PRO A 171 3.21 7.88 -31.65
N LEU A 172 3.43 6.58 -31.54
CA LEU A 172 4.22 5.80 -32.49
C LEU A 172 3.28 5.31 -33.59
N THR A 173 3.37 5.95 -34.75
CA THR A 173 2.64 5.58 -35.96
C THR A 173 3.24 4.30 -36.56
N THR A 174 2.53 3.18 -36.48
CA THR A 174 2.82 2.00 -37.31
C THR A 174 1.57 1.61 -38.10
N THR A 175 1.66 1.85 -39.40
CA THR A 175 0.67 1.52 -40.42
C THR A 175 0.77 0.05 -40.79
N VAL A 176 -0.30 -0.74 -40.65
CA VAL A 176 -0.50 -1.96 -41.46
C VAL A 176 -1.97 -2.09 -41.88
N THR A 177 -2.12 -2.25 -43.19
CA THR A 177 -3.32 -2.41 -44.02
C THR A 177 -4.05 -3.72 -43.73
N ALA A 178 -5.37 -3.66 -43.51
CA ALA A 178 -6.25 -4.84 -43.45
C ALA A 178 -6.99 -5.03 -44.79
N THR A 179 -6.91 -6.24 -45.35
CA THR A 179 -7.69 -6.69 -46.51
C THR A 179 -8.85 -7.55 -46.01
N THR A 180 -10.07 -7.20 -46.41
CA THR A 180 -11.32 -7.91 -46.12
C THR A 180 -11.53 -9.11 -47.05
N VAL A 181 -12.02 -10.23 -46.52
CA VAL A 181 -12.85 -11.20 -47.26
C VAL A 181 -13.96 -11.71 -46.34
N SER A 182 -15.18 -11.54 -46.83
CA SER A 182 -16.48 -11.98 -46.33
C SER A 182 -16.75 -13.46 -46.64
N HIS A 183 -17.53 -14.14 -45.80
CA HIS A 183 -18.46 -15.21 -46.18
C HIS A 183 -19.68 -15.20 -45.26
N ASP A 184 -20.83 -15.39 -45.89
CA ASP A 184 -22.19 -15.15 -45.38
C ASP A 184 -22.81 -16.37 -44.66
N GLU A 185 -23.79 -16.03 -43.82
CA GLU A 185 -25.01 -16.76 -43.42
C GLU A 185 -24.93 -18.22 -42.93
N GLN A 186 -25.42 -18.44 -41.69
CA GLN A 186 -26.76 -19.04 -41.52
C GLN A 186 -27.38 -18.74 -40.14
N ASN A 187 -28.68 -18.46 -40.22
CA ASN A 187 -29.57 -17.90 -39.21
C ASN A 187 -30.32 -19.05 -38.50
N VAL A 188 -30.34 -19.10 -37.17
CA VAL A 188 -31.29 -19.92 -36.40
C VAL A 188 -31.93 -19.05 -35.33
N THR A 189 -33.22 -18.77 -35.55
CA THR A 189 -34.10 -18.05 -34.63
C THR A 189 -34.67 -19.02 -33.60
N THR A 190 -34.44 -18.77 -32.31
CA THR A 190 -35.17 -19.43 -31.22
C THR A 190 -35.76 -18.37 -30.29
N VAL A 191 -37.05 -18.52 -30.03
CA VAL A 191 -37.94 -17.59 -29.33
C VAL A 191 -37.69 -17.62 -27.82
N THR A 192 -37.29 -16.49 -27.23
CA THR A 192 -37.20 -16.33 -25.77
C THR A 192 -38.53 -15.81 -25.24
N THR A 193 -39.17 -16.61 -24.39
CA THR A 193 -40.36 -16.21 -23.61
C THR A 193 -39.88 -15.47 -22.37
N THR A 194 -40.31 -14.22 -22.19
CA THR A 194 -40.05 -13.40 -21.02
C THR A 194 -41.00 -13.74 -19.88
N VAL A 195 -40.46 -14.15 -18.74
CA VAL A 195 -41.14 -14.13 -17.44
C VAL A 195 -40.37 -13.13 -16.56
N PRO A 196 -41.01 -12.10 -16.01
CA PRO A 196 -40.34 -11.19 -15.08
C PRO A 196 -40.27 -11.86 -13.71
N GLU A 197 -39.08 -12.32 -13.33
CA GLU A 197 -38.78 -12.69 -11.95
C GLU A 197 -38.19 -11.44 -11.27
N GLU A 198 -39.01 -10.80 -10.44
CA GLU A 198 -38.57 -9.81 -9.46
C GLU A 198 -37.62 -10.49 -8.47
N THR A 199 -36.34 -10.55 -8.81
CA THR A 199 -35.30 -10.73 -7.82
C THR A 199 -35.00 -9.36 -7.25
N THR A 200 -35.56 -9.08 -6.08
CA THR A 200 -35.17 -7.96 -5.22
C THR A 200 -33.68 -8.12 -4.90
N ALA A 201 -32.82 -7.54 -5.73
CA ALA A 201 -31.44 -7.31 -5.35
C ALA A 201 -31.50 -6.41 -4.12
N ALA A 202 -31.08 -6.94 -2.98
CA ALA A 202 -30.79 -6.11 -1.83
C ALA A 202 -29.76 -5.07 -2.30
N GLU A 203 -30.15 -3.81 -2.30
CA GLU A 203 -29.20 -2.70 -2.38
C GLU A 203 -28.27 -2.87 -1.17
N GLU A 204 -27.08 -3.44 -1.40
CA GLU A 204 -25.97 -3.30 -0.49
C GLU A 204 -25.72 -1.81 -0.36
N THR A 205 -26.08 -1.24 0.79
CA THR A 205 -25.63 0.09 1.20
C THR A 205 -24.12 0.14 1.02
N GLN A 206 -23.65 0.88 0.01
CA GLN A 206 -22.22 1.04 -0.25
C GLN A 206 -21.60 1.69 0.98
N GLU A 207 -20.82 0.92 1.74
CA GLU A 207 -20.04 1.45 2.85
C GLU A 207 -18.97 2.39 2.27
N GLN A 208 -19.00 3.65 2.71
CA GLN A 208 -18.00 4.64 2.34
C GLN A 208 -16.62 4.18 2.86
N GLY A 209 -15.67 3.94 1.96
CA GLY A 209 -14.34 3.47 2.32
C GLY A 209 -13.48 4.53 3.04
N GLU A 210 -12.61 4.05 3.93
CA GLU A 210 -11.58 4.82 4.62
C GLU A 210 -10.24 4.63 3.89
N LEU A 211 -9.53 5.71 3.54
CA LEU A 211 -8.22 5.61 2.90
C LEU A 211 -7.12 6.18 3.82
N THR A 212 -6.14 5.34 4.17
CA THR A 212 -4.97 5.72 4.96
C THR A 212 -3.74 4.89 4.57
N ASN A 213 -2.56 5.51 4.53
CA ASN A 213 -1.29 4.85 4.20
C ASN A 213 -1.32 3.98 2.92
N ASN A 214 -1.99 4.46 1.86
CA ASN A 214 -2.19 3.71 0.60
C ASN A 214 -2.95 2.38 0.76
N ILE A 215 -3.74 2.25 1.82
CA ILE A 215 -4.59 1.10 2.12
C ILE A 215 -6.04 1.61 2.17
N LEU A 216 -6.88 1.04 1.32
CA LEU A 216 -8.33 1.25 1.34
C LEU A 216 -8.95 0.26 2.31
N ILE A 217 -9.70 0.76 3.29
CA ILE A 217 -10.52 -0.05 4.19
C ILE A 217 -11.96 0.09 3.74
N VAL A 218 -12.52 -1.00 3.22
CA VAL A 218 -13.88 -1.06 2.68
C VAL A 218 -14.41 -2.48 2.87
N ASN A 219 -15.71 -2.64 3.12
CA ASN A 219 -16.33 -3.95 3.35
C ASN A 219 -15.59 -4.76 4.45
N LYS A 220 -15.15 -4.06 5.51
CA LYS A 220 -14.37 -4.60 6.64
C LYS A 220 -13.04 -5.27 6.26
N ARG A 221 -12.49 -4.97 5.10
CA ARG A 221 -11.21 -5.49 4.59
C ARG A 221 -10.26 -4.33 4.31
N GLY A 222 -8.98 -4.52 4.59
CA GLY A 222 -7.91 -3.66 4.09
C GLY A 222 -7.41 -4.14 2.72
N ILE A 223 -7.18 -3.19 1.82
CA ILE A 223 -6.70 -3.43 0.45
C ILE A 223 -5.54 -2.48 0.17
N THR A 224 -4.33 -3.03 0.01
CA THR A 224 -3.17 -2.24 -0.39
C THR A 224 -3.30 -1.85 -1.85
N LEU A 225 -3.37 -0.55 -2.15
CA LEU A 225 -3.61 -0.07 -3.50
C LEU A 225 -2.36 -0.20 -4.38
N TYR A 226 -2.46 -0.98 -5.45
CA TYR A 226 -1.32 -1.22 -6.34
C TYR A 226 -0.97 0.00 -7.20
N GLY A 227 0.29 0.44 -7.09
CA GLY A 227 0.79 1.67 -7.72
C GLY A 227 1.20 1.56 -9.18
N GLY A 228 1.21 0.35 -9.76
CA GLY A 228 1.71 0.07 -11.12
C GLY A 228 3.23 0.01 -11.20
N ALA A 229 3.75 -0.58 -12.28
CA ALA A 229 5.18 -0.87 -12.43
C ALA A 229 6.02 0.20 -13.15
N TRP A 230 5.45 1.00 -14.05
CA TRP A 230 6.13 2.15 -14.68
C TRP A 230 7.44 1.82 -15.43
N GLY A 231 7.54 0.64 -16.05
CA GLY A 231 8.71 0.15 -16.78
C GLY A 231 9.61 -0.78 -15.96
N THR A 232 9.43 -0.84 -14.63
CA THR A 232 10.23 -1.68 -13.74
C THR A 232 9.89 -3.17 -13.83
N GLU A 233 8.73 -3.51 -14.38
CA GLU A 233 8.32 -4.86 -14.70
C GLU A 233 9.29 -5.54 -15.69
N GLN A 234 9.83 -4.75 -16.63
CA GLN A 234 10.82 -5.23 -17.59
C GLN A 234 12.19 -5.42 -16.95
N GLU A 235 12.55 -4.59 -15.97
CA GLU A 235 13.81 -4.74 -15.22
C GLU A 235 13.81 -6.04 -14.40
N TYR A 236 12.70 -6.36 -13.72
CA TYR A 236 12.56 -7.62 -13.00
C TYR A 236 12.73 -8.83 -13.93
N ALA A 237 12.05 -8.83 -15.08
CA ALA A 237 12.19 -9.89 -16.08
C ALA A 237 13.64 -9.99 -16.60
N ALA A 238 14.29 -8.85 -16.86
CA ALA A 238 15.68 -8.81 -17.31
C ALA A 238 16.63 -9.44 -16.28
N TYR A 239 16.45 -9.17 -14.98
CA TYR A 239 17.27 -9.80 -13.94
C TYR A 239 17.12 -11.31 -13.92
N LEU A 240 15.89 -11.82 -14.03
CA LEU A 240 15.65 -13.27 -14.10
C LEU A 240 16.25 -13.90 -15.37
N ASN A 241 16.23 -13.18 -16.49
CA ASN A 241 16.89 -13.62 -17.72
C ASN A 241 18.41 -13.73 -17.54
N GLU A 242 19.06 -12.80 -16.82
CA GLU A 242 20.48 -12.91 -16.48
C GLU A 242 20.78 -14.17 -15.64
N TYR A 243 19.91 -14.53 -14.71
CA TYR A 243 20.03 -15.80 -13.99
C TYR A 243 19.95 -17.00 -14.94
N LYS A 244 19.03 -16.96 -15.91
CA LYS A 244 18.87 -18.07 -16.86
C LYS A 244 20.08 -18.21 -17.78
N GLU A 245 20.65 -17.10 -18.22
CA GLU A 245 21.90 -17.08 -18.99
C GLU A 245 23.07 -17.66 -18.18
N ALA A 246 23.16 -17.35 -16.88
CA ALA A 246 24.20 -17.87 -16.00
C ALA A 246 24.04 -19.36 -15.64
N LEU A 247 22.83 -19.90 -15.77
CA LEU A 247 22.44 -21.23 -15.28
C LEU A 247 21.70 -22.03 -16.37
N GLU A 248 22.38 -22.30 -17.48
CA GLU A 248 21.76 -22.92 -18.68
C GLU A 248 21.01 -24.22 -18.37
N ASN A 249 21.55 -25.07 -17.48
CA ASN A 249 21.00 -26.39 -17.13
C ASN A 249 19.99 -26.39 -15.98
N VAL A 250 19.72 -25.23 -15.37
CA VAL A 250 18.76 -25.11 -14.27
C VAL A 250 17.43 -24.58 -14.82
N ASN A 251 16.33 -25.17 -14.37
CA ASN A 251 15.01 -24.63 -14.66
C ASN A 251 14.77 -23.40 -13.79
N ILE A 252 14.44 -22.25 -14.40
CA ILE A 252 14.14 -21.03 -13.66
C ILE A 252 12.69 -20.67 -13.88
N TYR A 253 11.98 -20.39 -12.80
CA TYR A 253 10.57 -20.05 -12.79
C TYR A 253 10.37 -18.65 -12.20
N SER A 254 9.43 -17.90 -12.77
CA SER A 254 8.95 -16.62 -12.23
C SER A 254 7.50 -16.78 -11.81
N MET A 255 7.23 -16.56 -10.53
CA MET A 255 5.88 -16.57 -9.96
C MET A 255 5.63 -15.25 -9.25
N VAL A 256 5.15 -14.26 -10.00
CA VAL A 256 4.72 -12.99 -9.42
C VAL A 256 3.32 -13.17 -8.86
N LEU A 257 3.18 -12.95 -7.55
CA LEU A 257 1.97 -13.20 -6.80
C LEU A 257 1.14 -11.92 -6.72
N PRO A 258 -0.10 -11.89 -7.25
CA PRO A 258 -0.96 -10.73 -7.09
C PRO A 258 -1.32 -10.52 -5.61
N THR A 259 -1.84 -9.35 -5.29
CA THR A 259 -2.34 -9.01 -3.96
C THR A 259 -3.86 -9.01 -3.92
N SER A 260 -4.42 -8.77 -2.74
CA SER A 260 -5.86 -8.59 -2.57
C SER A 260 -6.44 -7.44 -3.43
N SER A 261 -5.60 -6.48 -3.88
CA SER A 261 -6.04 -5.40 -4.78
C SER A 261 -6.63 -5.90 -6.09
N SER A 262 -6.13 -7.02 -6.61
CA SER A 262 -6.58 -7.56 -7.89
C SER A 262 -8.00 -8.13 -7.86
N PHE A 263 -8.42 -8.64 -6.71
CA PHE A 263 -9.61 -9.47 -6.61
C PHE A 263 -10.72 -8.85 -5.77
N TYR A 264 -10.37 -8.00 -4.80
CA TYR A 264 -11.33 -7.50 -3.80
C TYR A 264 -11.50 -5.98 -3.83
N LEU A 265 -10.81 -5.25 -4.71
CA LEU A 265 -11.01 -3.80 -4.86
C LEU A 265 -12.39 -3.53 -5.49
N PRO A 266 -13.31 -2.83 -4.82
CA PRO A 266 -14.63 -2.56 -5.38
C PRO A 266 -14.56 -1.66 -6.63
N GLU A 267 -15.49 -1.85 -7.56
CA GLU A 267 -15.48 -1.20 -8.88
C GLU A 267 -15.49 0.34 -8.79
N ASN A 268 -16.22 0.90 -7.83
CA ASN A 268 -16.26 2.35 -7.57
C ASN A 268 -14.91 2.93 -7.09
N TYR A 269 -13.99 2.08 -6.63
CA TYR A 269 -12.61 2.45 -6.24
C TYR A 269 -11.55 2.00 -7.25
N SER A 270 -11.93 1.44 -8.40
CA SER A 270 -11.00 0.93 -9.43
C SER A 270 -10.01 1.97 -9.95
N ASN A 271 -10.33 3.26 -9.87
CA ASN A 271 -9.44 4.36 -10.26
C ASN A 271 -8.27 4.60 -9.30
N LEU A 272 -8.30 4.01 -8.09
CA LEU A 272 -7.28 4.16 -7.06
C LEU A 272 -6.08 3.21 -7.23
N ALA A 273 -6.20 2.18 -8.08
CA ALA A 273 -5.13 1.20 -8.32
C ALA A 273 -4.87 1.01 -9.82
N TYR A 274 -3.68 0.50 -10.13
CA TYR A 274 -3.34 -0.03 -11.45
C TYR A 274 -3.63 -1.54 -11.51
N SER A 275 -3.68 -2.08 -12.72
CA SER A 275 -3.88 -3.53 -12.95
C SER A 275 -2.58 -4.28 -12.67
N GLU A 276 -2.56 -5.09 -11.59
CA GLU A 276 -1.46 -6.04 -11.37
C GLU A 276 -1.39 -7.05 -12.52
N LYS A 277 -2.53 -7.44 -13.09
CA LYS A 277 -2.57 -8.37 -14.22
C LYS A 277 -1.79 -7.84 -15.42
N ASP A 278 -1.99 -6.56 -15.76
CA ASP A 278 -1.33 -5.95 -16.91
C ASP A 278 0.19 -5.94 -16.73
N ASP A 279 0.66 -5.66 -15.51
CA ASP A 279 2.08 -5.68 -15.18
C ASP A 279 2.64 -7.11 -15.15
N ILE A 280 1.92 -8.08 -14.57
CA ILE A 280 2.30 -9.50 -14.57
C ILE A 280 2.38 -10.05 -16.01
N ASP A 281 1.41 -9.72 -16.87
CA ASP A 281 1.40 -10.11 -18.28
C ASP A 281 2.62 -9.52 -19.02
N ARG A 282 2.99 -8.26 -18.72
CA ARG A 282 4.20 -7.62 -19.27
C ARG A 282 5.50 -8.28 -18.77
N ILE A 283 5.57 -8.67 -17.49
CA ILE A 283 6.69 -9.44 -16.94
C ILE A 283 6.82 -10.74 -17.72
N ASN A 284 5.75 -11.53 -17.77
CA ASN A 284 5.73 -12.85 -18.38
C ASN A 284 6.11 -12.81 -19.86
N ALA A 285 5.64 -11.79 -20.60
CA ALA A 285 6.00 -11.58 -22.01
C ALA A 285 7.47 -11.17 -22.22
N SER A 286 8.15 -10.65 -21.19
CA SER A 286 9.54 -10.19 -21.24
C SER A 286 10.55 -11.25 -20.78
N LEU A 287 10.08 -12.39 -20.29
CA LEU A 287 10.93 -13.51 -19.87
C LEU A 287 11.53 -14.24 -21.07
N ASN A 288 12.80 -14.62 -20.97
CA ASN A 288 13.54 -15.36 -21.98
C ASN A 288 14.21 -16.59 -21.35
N GLY A 289 13.71 -17.78 -21.69
CA GLY A 289 14.18 -19.06 -21.12
C GLY A 289 13.79 -19.30 -19.65
N VAL A 290 13.15 -18.33 -19.01
CA VAL A 290 12.52 -18.43 -17.69
C VAL A 290 11.04 -18.81 -17.88
N MET A 291 10.54 -19.75 -17.09
CA MET A 291 9.16 -20.25 -17.17
C MET A 291 8.23 -19.39 -16.30
N PRO A 292 7.23 -18.69 -16.88
CA PRO A 292 6.23 -17.99 -16.09
C PRO A 292 5.29 -19.00 -15.41
N VAL A 293 4.95 -18.72 -14.16
CA VAL A 293 3.92 -19.39 -13.36
C VAL A 293 2.85 -18.36 -13.06
N ASP A 294 1.78 -18.35 -13.85
CA ASP A 294 0.74 -17.33 -13.78
C ASP A 294 -0.22 -17.57 -12.61
N ALA A 295 0.15 -17.04 -11.44
CA ALA A 295 -0.65 -17.13 -10.24
C ALA A 295 -1.95 -16.30 -10.31
N TYR A 296 -2.09 -15.36 -11.25
CA TYR A 296 -3.26 -14.48 -11.29
C TYR A 296 -4.53 -15.25 -11.62
N ASP A 297 -4.53 -15.99 -12.72
CA ASP A 297 -5.73 -16.67 -13.20
C ASP A 297 -6.20 -17.78 -12.24
N ILE A 298 -5.26 -18.53 -11.66
CA ILE A 298 -5.61 -19.57 -10.68
C ILE A 298 -6.19 -18.94 -9.40
N LEU A 299 -5.63 -17.86 -8.88
CA LEU A 299 -6.16 -17.20 -7.69
C LEU A 299 -7.50 -16.51 -7.96
N ASN A 300 -7.68 -15.93 -9.15
CA ASN A 300 -8.97 -15.35 -9.55
C ASN A 300 -10.09 -16.39 -9.60
N ALA A 301 -9.80 -17.63 -10.02
CA ALA A 301 -10.76 -18.72 -10.03
C ALA A 301 -11.23 -19.12 -8.62
N HIS A 302 -10.42 -18.85 -7.60
CA HIS A 302 -10.68 -19.17 -6.19
C HIS A 302 -10.98 -17.93 -5.32
N LYS A 303 -11.27 -16.77 -5.92
CA LYS A 303 -11.46 -15.50 -5.18
C LYS A 303 -12.65 -15.47 -4.23
N ASP A 304 -13.60 -16.38 -4.39
CA ASP A 304 -14.76 -16.50 -3.50
C ASP A 304 -14.44 -17.33 -2.25
N GLU A 305 -13.24 -17.92 -2.19
CA GLU A 305 -12.70 -18.63 -1.03
C GLU A 305 -11.82 -17.71 -0.17
N ALA A 306 -11.48 -18.16 1.04
CA ALA A 306 -10.62 -17.41 1.96
C ALA A 306 -9.14 -17.49 1.54
N ILE A 307 -8.80 -17.02 0.32
CA ILE A 307 -7.44 -17.05 -0.23
C ILE A 307 -6.62 -15.80 0.11
N TYR A 308 -7.24 -14.71 0.58
CA TYR A 308 -6.51 -13.52 1.07
C TYR A 308 -7.03 -13.04 2.41
N SER A 309 -6.10 -12.63 3.27
CA SER A 309 -6.43 -12.05 4.57
C SER A 309 -7.18 -10.73 4.39
N LYS A 310 -8.09 -10.44 5.32
CA LYS A 310 -8.82 -9.16 5.38
C LYS A 310 -8.04 -8.11 6.17
N THR A 311 -7.26 -8.55 7.16
CA THR A 311 -6.56 -7.71 8.13
C THR A 311 -5.04 -7.79 8.01
N ASP A 312 -4.53 -8.64 7.12
CA ASP A 312 -3.10 -8.79 6.84
C ASP A 312 -2.80 -8.55 5.35
N HIS A 313 -1.60 -8.04 5.05
CA HIS A 313 -1.23 -7.75 3.67
C HIS A 313 -0.89 -8.99 2.85
N HIS A 314 -0.70 -10.16 3.48
CA HIS A 314 -0.46 -11.43 2.80
C HIS A 314 -1.77 -12.11 2.37
N TRP A 315 -1.62 -13.07 1.46
CA TRP A 315 -2.64 -14.09 1.25
C TRP A 315 -2.91 -14.92 2.52
N GLN A 316 -4.02 -15.64 2.53
CA GLN A 316 -4.21 -16.76 3.45
C GLN A 316 -3.47 -17.99 2.88
N PRO A 317 -3.08 -18.97 3.72
CA PRO A 317 -2.32 -20.14 3.27
C PRO A 317 -3.00 -20.96 2.17
N LEU A 318 -4.32 -20.88 2.02
CA LEU A 318 -5.05 -21.50 0.91
C LEU A 318 -4.67 -20.90 -0.45
N GLY A 319 -4.46 -19.58 -0.53
CA GLY A 319 -3.94 -18.96 -1.75
C GLY A 319 -2.54 -19.47 -2.11
N ALA A 320 -1.68 -19.65 -1.09
CA ALA A 320 -0.36 -20.23 -1.28
C ALA A 320 -0.42 -21.68 -1.79
N TYR A 321 -1.39 -22.47 -1.32
CA TYR A 321 -1.61 -23.84 -1.79
C TYR A 321 -1.91 -23.88 -3.30
N TYR A 322 -2.85 -23.06 -3.79
CA TYR A 322 -3.20 -23.03 -5.21
C TYR A 322 -2.04 -22.53 -6.11
N ALA A 323 -1.30 -21.52 -5.67
CA ALA A 323 -0.12 -21.06 -6.39
C ALA A 323 1.00 -22.13 -6.41
N ALA A 324 1.20 -22.84 -5.29
CA ALA A 324 2.16 -23.94 -5.20
C ALA A 324 1.75 -25.13 -6.08
N GLU A 325 0.47 -25.46 -6.17
CA GLU A 325 -0.05 -26.51 -7.06
C GLU A 325 0.25 -26.20 -8.53
N LEU A 326 -0.04 -24.96 -8.95
CA LEU A 326 0.27 -24.50 -10.31
C LEU A 326 1.79 -24.54 -10.59
N PHE A 327 2.61 -24.12 -9.62
CA PHE A 327 4.06 -24.23 -9.75
C PHE A 327 4.51 -25.69 -9.88
N ALA A 328 4.02 -26.59 -9.02
CA ALA A 328 4.38 -28.00 -9.06
C ALA A 328 3.98 -28.67 -10.38
N MET A 329 2.79 -28.33 -10.91
CA MET A 329 2.35 -28.76 -12.23
C MET A 329 3.30 -28.26 -13.34
N THR A 330 3.69 -26.98 -13.28
CA THR A 330 4.63 -26.36 -14.24
C THR A 330 6.01 -27.01 -14.19
N ALA A 331 6.51 -27.28 -12.98
CA ALA A 331 7.79 -27.93 -12.72
C ALA A 331 7.78 -29.46 -12.92
N LYS A 332 6.60 -30.02 -13.21
CA LYS A 332 6.35 -31.45 -13.44
C LYS A 332 6.82 -32.32 -12.28
N VAL A 333 6.49 -31.90 -11.07
CA VAL A 333 6.78 -32.61 -9.82
C VAL A 333 5.48 -33.05 -9.15
N PRO A 334 5.49 -34.11 -8.31
CA PRO A 334 4.31 -34.49 -7.56
C PRO A 334 3.86 -33.33 -6.65
N PHE A 335 2.56 -33.26 -6.38
CA PHE A 335 1.99 -32.32 -5.43
C PHE A 335 0.92 -33.05 -4.62
N ALA A 336 0.86 -32.79 -3.32
CA ALA A 336 -0.06 -33.48 -2.44
C ALA A 336 -1.42 -32.77 -2.40
N ASP A 337 -2.48 -33.57 -2.42
CA ASP A 337 -3.83 -33.09 -2.17
C ASP A 337 -3.93 -32.53 -0.74
N LEU A 338 -4.79 -31.53 -0.52
CA LEU A 338 -4.96 -30.89 0.78
C LEU A 338 -5.33 -31.89 1.88
N SER A 339 -5.97 -33.02 1.53
CA SER A 339 -6.28 -34.12 2.46
C SER A 339 -5.05 -34.80 3.06
N GLU A 340 -3.85 -34.65 2.48
CA GLU A 340 -2.58 -35.14 3.02
C GLU A 340 -1.96 -34.20 4.07
N TYR A 341 -2.63 -33.10 4.40
CA TYR A 341 -2.21 -32.15 5.41
C TYR A 341 -3.12 -32.20 6.64
N GLU A 342 -2.56 -31.89 7.80
CA GLU A 342 -3.30 -31.53 9.00
C GLU A 342 -3.70 -30.06 8.88
N THR A 343 -5.01 -29.77 8.87
CA THR A 343 -5.52 -28.40 8.87
C THR A 343 -5.52 -27.87 10.30
N VAL A 344 -4.87 -26.72 10.51
CA VAL A 344 -4.85 -26.03 11.80
C VAL A 344 -5.54 -24.68 11.65
N THR A 345 -6.44 -24.37 12.58
CA THR A 345 -7.19 -23.10 12.61
C THR A 345 -6.83 -22.32 13.85
N LEU A 346 -6.33 -21.10 13.65
CA LEU A 346 -6.00 -20.16 14.71
C LEU A 346 -6.99 -18.97 14.65
N PRO A 347 -7.94 -18.86 15.59
CA PRO A 347 -8.93 -17.80 15.57
C PRO A 347 -8.36 -16.48 16.07
N GLY A 348 -9.00 -15.37 15.71
CA GLY A 348 -8.66 -14.06 16.29
C GLY A 348 -7.53 -13.32 15.56
N TYR A 349 -7.20 -13.70 14.33
CA TYR A 349 -6.12 -13.10 13.57
C TYR A 349 -6.45 -11.66 13.17
N VAL A 350 -5.56 -10.72 13.54
CA VAL A 350 -5.60 -9.32 13.13
C VAL A 350 -4.18 -8.94 12.72
N GLY A 351 -3.94 -8.87 11.41
CA GLY A 351 -2.59 -8.75 10.89
C GLY A 351 -2.04 -7.33 10.73
N THR A 352 -1.05 -7.26 9.86
CA THR A 352 -0.24 -6.07 9.56
C THR A 352 -1.02 -4.87 9.03
N LEU A 353 -2.15 -5.07 8.34
CA LEU A 353 -2.93 -3.92 7.82
C LEU A 353 -3.54 -3.12 8.97
N TYR A 354 -3.91 -3.74 10.09
CA TYR A 354 -4.26 -2.98 11.29
C TYR A 354 -3.07 -2.16 11.80
N MET A 355 -1.88 -2.75 11.89
CA MET A 355 -0.69 -2.01 12.34
C MET A 355 -0.38 -0.79 11.45
N TYR A 356 -0.57 -0.93 10.14
CA TYR A 356 -0.29 0.12 9.15
C TYR A 356 -1.34 1.24 9.11
N THR A 357 -2.57 0.96 9.54
CA THR A 357 -3.70 1.89 9.40
C THR A 357 -4.21 2.41 10.75
N GLN A 358 -4.03 1.62 11.82
CA GLN A 358 -4.65 1.80 13.13
C GLN A 358 -6.18 1.87 13.06
N SER A 359 -6.79 1.28 12.02
CA SER A 359 -8.24 1.33 11.80
C SER A 359 -8.97 0.40 12.77
N SER A 360 -9.94 0.96 13.49
CA SER A 360 -10.82 0.20 14.39
C SER A 360 -11.69 -0.80 13.62
N THR A 361 -11.96 -0.56 12.33
CA THR A 361 -12.67 -1.50 11.45
C THR A 361 -11.91 -2.80 11.30
N LEU A 362 -10.58 -2.74 11.12
CA LEU A 362 -9.74 -3.93 11.00
C LEU A 362 -9.51 -4.60 12.35
N LEU A 363 -9.29 -3.81 13.40
CA LEU A 363 -9.13 -4.33 14.77
C LEU A 363 -10.33 -5.15 15.23
N ASN A 364 -11.54 -4.66 14.93
CA ASN A 364 -12.80 -5.29 15.33
C ASN A 364 -13.32 -6.32 14.31
N ASN A 365 -12.51 -6.70 13.31
CA ASN A 365 -12.85 -7.73 12.33
C ASN A 365 -11.80 -8.85 12.29
N PRO A 366 -11.52 -9.52 13.44
CA PRO A 366 -10.61 -10.66 13.45
C PRO A 366 -11.11 -11.78 12.54
N GLU A 367 -10.16 -12.45 11.89
CA GLU A 367 -10.42 -13.60 11.02
C GLU A 367 -9.76 -14.87 11.55
N ASP A 368 -10.15 -16.03 11.00
CA ASP A 368 -9.42 -17.27 11.26
C ASP A 368 -8.18 -17.30 10.35
N PHE A 369 -7.04 -17.69 10.93
CA PHE A 369 -5.84 -18.02 10.18
C PHE A 369 -5.73 -19.53 10.05
N VAL A 370 -5.87 -20.05 8.83
CA VAL A 370 -5.93 -21.49 8.56
C VAL A 370 -4.70 -21.92 7.76
N TYR A 371 -3.85 -22.78 8.33
CA TYR A 371 -2.64 -23.27 7.67
C TYR A 371 -2.58 -24.80 7.64
N TYR A 372 -1.72 -25.32 6.76
CA TYR A 372 -1.65 -26.75 6.43
C TYR A 372 -0.30 -27.31 6.83
N LYS A 373 -0.30 -28.24 7.78
CA LYS A 373 0.90 -28.92 8.25
C LYS A 373 1.04 -30.26 7.53
N PRO A 374 2.16 -30.53 6.82
CA PRO A 374 2.33 -31.79 6.13
C PRO A 374 2.35 -32.95 7.14
N LYS A 375 1.66 -34.05 6.80
CA LYS A 375 1.67 -35.27 7.63
C LYS A 375 2.99 -36.04 7.50
N ALA A 376 3.62 -35.96 6.33
CA ALA A 376 4.91 -36.58 6.08
C ALA A 376 6.02 -35.87 6.86
N PRO A 377 6.94 -36.61 7.52
CA PRO A 377 8.03 -36.00 8.25
C PRO A 377 9.04 -35.33 7.30
N VAL A 378 9.68 -34.27 7.78
CA VAL A 378 10.78 -33.59 7.08
C VAL A 378 11.91 -33.28 8.08
N THR A 379 13.12 -33.14 7.57
CA THR A 379 14.25 -32.61 8.35
C THR A 379 14.50 -31.17 7.95
N VAL A 380 14.52 -30.25 8.92
CA VAL A 380 14.69 -28.81 8.65
C VAL A 380 15.93 -28.29 9.36
N THR A 381 16.79 -27.63 8.60
CA THR A 381 17.98 -26.94 9.10
C THR A 381 17.91 -25.47 8.72
N GLN A 382 18.02 -24.60 9.71
CA GLN A 382 18.11 -23.16 9.53
C GLN A 382 19.57 -22.72 9.57
N TYR A 383 19.91 -21.73 8.75
CA TYR A 383 21.22 -21.10 8.67
C TYR A 383 21.08 -19.58 8.80
N ASP A 384 22.19 -18.89 9.07
CA ASP A 384 22.27 -17.45 8.87
C ASP A 384 22.25 -17.06 7.39
N THR A 385 22.26 -15.76 7.10
CA THR A 385 22.21 -15.20 5.74
C THR A 385 23.44 -15.53 4.89
N HIS A 386 24.50 -16.08 5.48
CA HIS A 386 25.74 -16.51 4.82
C HIS A 386 25.79 -18.04 4.65
N PHE A 387 24.68 -18.73 4.91
CA PHE A 387 24.57 -20.20 4.89
C PHE A 387 25.58 -20.89 5.82
N ASN A 388 25.80 -20.30 7.00
CA ASN A 388 26.61 -20.83 8.08
C ASN A 388 25.75 -21.11 9.32
N ASN A 389 26.38 -21.64 10.38
CA ASN A 389 25.76 -21.86 11.69
C ASN A 389 24.46 -22.69 11.63
N PRO A 390 24.52 -23.94 11.13
CA PRO A 390 23.33 -24.80 11.00
C PRO A 390 22.68 -25.08 12.36
N VAL A 391 21.37 -24.90 12.43
CA VAL A 391 20.53 -25.24 13.59
C VAL A 391 19.35 -26.08 13.15
N ALA A 392 19.15 -27.24 13.77
CA ALA A 392 17.95 -28.04 13.54
C ALA A 392 16.73 -27.34 14.15
N VAL A 393 15.67 -27.20 13.36
CA VAL A 393 14.43 -26.51 13.75
C VAL A 393 13.20 -27.29 13.29
N ASN A 394 12.01 -26.86 13.72
CA ASN A 394 10.76 -27.36 13.16
C ASN A 394 10.45 -26.64 11.85
N LEU A 395 9.72 -27.31 10.94
CA LEU A 395 9.22 -26.71 9.70
C LEU A 395 8.31 -25.51 9.96
N LEU A 396 7.48 -25.62 11.00
CA LEU A 396 6.53 -24.61 11.43
C LEU A 396 6.83 -24.23 12.87
N LEU A 397 6.81 -22.94 13.17
CA LEU A 397 6.95 -22.44 14.54
C LEU A 397 5.69 -22.75 15.35
N ASP A 398 5.82 -22.83 16.67
CA ASP A 398 4.68 -23.10 17.56
C ASP A 398 3.84 -21.82 17.80
N PRO A 399 2.60 -21.75 17.28
CA PRO A 399 1.76 -20.58 17.44
C PRO A 399 1.30 -20.34 18.89
N ALA A 400 1.43 -21.33 19.80
CA ALA A 400 1.03 -21.16 21.20
C ALA A 400 1.81 -20.07 21.95
N SER A 401 2.99 -19.71 21.43
CA SER A 401 3.84 -18.65 21.97
C SER A 401 3.72 -17.31 21.24
N MET A 402 2.88 -17.24 20.19
CA MET A 402 2.76 -16.07 19.32
C MET A 402 1.56 -15.20 19.70
N PRO A 403 1.69 -13.86 19.56
CA PRO A 403 0.51 -13.02 19.49
C PRO A 403 -0.33 -13.43 18.28
N ASN A 404 -1.65 -13.26 18.38
CA ASN A 404 -2.56 -13.45 17.25
C ASN A 404 -2.11 -12.64 16.03
N SER A 405 -1.70 -11.38 16.20
CA SER A 405 -1.16 -10.55 15.12
C SER A 405 0.07 -11.13 14.40
N GLY A 406 0.76 -12.08 15.03
CA GLY A 406 1.95 -12.75 14.50
C GLY A 406 1.70 -14.12 13.86
N TYR A 407 0.46 -14.59 13.69
CA TYR A 407 0.21 -15.97 13.21
C TYR A 407 0.84 -16.30 11.85
N TYR A 408 1.00 -15.34 10.94
CA TYR A 408 1.72 -15.58 9.68
C TYR A 408 3.20 -15.98 9.89
N MET A 409 3.80 -15.62 11.02
CA MET A 409 5.16 -16.03 11.39
C MET A 409 5.27 -17.54 11.69
N VAL A 410 4.17 -18.29 11.69
CA VAL A 410 4.21 -19.76 11.78
C VAL A 410 5.14 -20.37 10.72
N PHE A 411 5.30 -19.70 9.58
CA PHE A 411 6.17 -20.13 8.48
C PHE A 411 7.65 -19.74 8.65
N GLY A 412 8.02 -19.10 9.77
CA GLY A 412 9.39 -18.69 10.07
C GLY A 412 9.67 -17.21 9.88
N SER A 413 10.96 -16.87 9.80
CA SER A 413 11.49 -15.50 9.65
C SER A 413 12.21 -15.35 8.32
N ASP A 414 12.23 -14.12 7.79
CA ASP A 414 12.86 -13.79 6.51
C ASP A 414 14.40 -13.69 6.60
N GLU A 415 14.97 -13.44 7.78
CA GLU A 415 16.40 -13.15 7.96
C GLU A 415 17.28 -14.40 8.10
N ARG A 416 16.92 -15.47 7.38
CA ARG A 416 17.52 -16.81 7.48
C ARG A 416 17.46 -17.53 6.14
N ILE A 417 18.36 -18.50 5.95
CA ILE A 417 18.22 -19.52 4.89
C ILE A 417 17.70 -20.79 5.55
N VAL A 418 16.65 -21.38 4.99
CA VAL A 418 16.08 -22.64 5.50
C VAL A 418 16.29 -23.74 4.48
N HIS A 419 16.85 -24.86 4.90
CA HIS A 419 16.94 -26.09 4.11
C HIS A 419 15.96 -27.12 4.67
N VAL A 420 15.08 -27.63 3.82
CA VAL A 420 14.18 -28.75 4.11
C VAL A 420 14.61 -29.95 3.26
N ASN A 421 14.93 -31.06 3.92
CA ASN A 421 15.08 -32.37 3.29
C ASN A 421 13.81 -33.18 3.53
N THR A 422 13.25 -33.73 2.44
CA THR A 422 11.93 -34.38 2.47
C THR A 422 12.02 -35.89 2.24
N GLU A 423 10.88 -36.57 2.37
CA GLU A 423 10.73 -37.99 2.00
C GLU A 423 10.69 -38.20 0.48
N CYS A 424 10.49 -37.15 -0.33
CA CYS A 424 10.49 -37.25 -1.78
C CYS A 424 11.92 -37.58 -2.28
N LYS A 425 12.07 -38.63 -3.11
CA LYS A 425 13.36 -39.12 -3.63
C LYS A 425 13.42 -39.03 -5.15
N ASN A 426 13.13 -37.84 -5.68
CA ASN A 426 13.10 -37.58 -7.11
C ASN A 426 14.38 -36.90 -7.65
N GLY A 427 15.38 -36.65 -6.79
CA GLY A 427 16.62 -35.97 -7.15
C GLY A 427 16.45 -34.51 -7.54
N ARG A 428 15.30 -33.89 -7.23
CA ARG A 428 15.01 -32.48 -7.55
C ARG A 428 15.32 -31.61 -6.35
N ASN A 429 16.20 -30.63 -6.56
CA ASN A 429 16.63 -29.66 -5.57
C ASN A 429 16.10 -28.29 -5.96
N LEU A 430 15.24 -27.72 -5.13
CA LEU A 430 14.63 -26.41 -5.36
C LEU A 430 15.31 -25.34 -4.52
N VAL A 431 15.68 -24.23 -5.14
CA VAL A 431 16.00 -22.96 -4.45
C VAL A 431 14.88 -21.97 -4.70
N ILE A 432 14.31 -21.42 -3.63
CA ILE A 432 13.25 -20.41 -3.70
C ILE A 432 13.86 -19.07 -3.25
N PHE A 433 13.88 -18.09 -4.15
CA PHE A 433 14.16 -16.69 -3.85
C PHE A 433 12.85 -15.93 -3.72
N LYS A 434 12.56 -15.43 -2.53
CA LYS A 434 11.24 -14.89 -2.18
C LYS A 434 11.26 -13.57 -1.42
N ASP A 435 10.10 -12.95 -1.32
CA ASP A 435 9.75 -12.03 -0.22
C ASP A 435 8.83 -12.74 0.80
N SER A 436 8.27 -12.03 1.77
CA SER A 436 7.45 -12.63 2.82
C SER A 436 6.21 -13.42 2.32
N TYR A 437 5.69 -13.17 1.11
CA TYR A 437 4.60 -13.98 0.54
C TYR A 437 5.04 -15.43 0.33
N GLY A 438 6.27 -15.66 -0.11
CA GLY A 438 6.79 -16.99 -0.42
C GLY A 438 6.95 -17.91 0.80
N ASN A 439 6.87 -17.38 2.03
CA ASN A 439 6.99 -18.18 3.25
C ASN A 439 5.95 -19.31 3.31
N ALA A 440 4.72 -19.00 2.92
CA ALA A 440 3.61 -19.96 2.95
C ALA A 440 3.71 -21.08 1.90
N LEU A 441 4.61 -20.96 0.91
CA LEU A 441 4.85 -22.00 -0.10
C LEU A 441 5.63 -23.19 0.47
N LEU A 442 6.51 -22.95 1.45
CA LEU A 442 7.42 -23.97 1.96
C LEU A 442 6.72 -25.24 2.46
N PRO A 443 5.72 -25.17 3.37
CA PRO A 443 5.10 -26.40 3.90
C PRO A 443 4.35 -27.20 2.83
N VAL A 444 3.72 -26.53 1.87
CA VAL A 444 2.90 -27.18 0.84
C VAL A 444 3.76 -27.81 -0.28
N LEU A 445 5.00 -27.36 -0.48
CA LEU A 445 5.92 -27.95 -1.47
C LEU A 445 6.73 -29.15 -0.96
N THR A 446 6.58 -29.55 0.31
CA THR A 446 7.38 -30.63 0.93
C THR A 446 7.18 -32.02 0.32
N SER A 447 6.13 -32.23 -0.47
CA SER A 447 5.91 -33.47 -1.23
C SER A 447 6.52 -33.45 -2.64
N SER A 448 6.95 -32.28 -3.12
CA SER A 448 7.31 -32.04 -4.52
C SER A 448 8.79 -32.17 -4.82
N PHE A 449 9.66 -31.82 -3.87
CA PHE A 449 11.11 -31.76 -4.07
C PHE A 449 11.84 -32.51 -2.97
N GLU A 450 12.99 -33.10 -3.30
CA GLU A 450 13.83 -33.81 -2.34
C GLU A 450 14.53 -32.85 -1.37
N ASN A 451 15.02 -31.72 -1.90
CA ASN A 451 15.56 -30.62 -1.11
C ASN A 451 14.90 -29.30 -1.49
N ILE A 452 14.57 -28.47 -0.51
CA ILE A 452 14.06 -27.11 -0.70
C ILE A 452 14.92 -26.15 0.12
N TYR A 453 15.48 -25.14 -0.53
CA TYR A 453 16.21 -24.04 0.09
C TYR A 453 15.38 -22.76 -0.03
N LEU A 454 14.86 -22.26 1.07
CA LEU A 454 14.09 -21.02 1.12
C LEU A 454 15.01 -19.86 1.50
N CYS A 455 15.12 -18.88 0.60
CA CYS A 455 16.01 -17.72 0.71
C CYS A 455 15.20 -16.43 0.51
N ASP A 456 15.31 -15.46 1.42
CA ASP A 456 14.73 -14.14 1.19
C ASP A 456 15.68 -13.26 0.37
N ILE A 457 15.18 -12.61 -0.67
CA ILE A 457 16.00 -11.77 -1.54
C ILE A 457 16.66 -10.61 -0.78
N ARG A 458 16.03 -10.10 0.29
CA ARG A 458 16.52 -8.96 1.08
C ARG A 458 17.65 -9.36 2.03
N TYR A 459 17.66 -10.63 2.46
CA TYR A 459 18.52 -11.14 3.53
C TYR A 459 19.36 -12.34 3.06
N PHE A 460 20.07 -12.16 1.95
CA PHE A 460 20.88 -13.22 1.34
C PHE A 460 22.28 -12.71 1.03
N ASP A 461 23.27 -13.06 1.85
CA ASP A 461 24.62 -12.48 1.83
C ASP A 461 25.65 -13.33 1.08
N LEU A 462 25.19 -14.00 0.03
CA LEU A 462 26.00 -14.84 -0.85
C LEU A 462 25.82 -14.40 -2.30
N ASN A 463 26.77 -14.81 -3.15
CA ASN A 463 26.51 -14.84 -4.58
C ASN A 463 25.45 -15.90 -4.89
N ALA A 464 24.37 -15.51 -5.55
CA ALA A 464 23.24 -16.39 -5.77
C ALA A 464 23.55 -17.55 -6.74
N VAL A 465 24.34 -17.30 -7.80
CA VAL A 465 24.72 -18.34 -8.78
C VAL A 465 25.61 -19.38 -8.11
N ASP A 466 26.59 -18.94 -7.32
CA ASP A 466 27.46 -19.86 -6.58
C ASP A 466 26.66 -20.70 -5.58
N PHE A 467 25.68 -20.11 -4.91
CA PHE A 467 24.81 -20.84 -3.98
C PHE A 467 23.92 -21.87 -4.69
N ILE A 468 23.31 -21.50 -5.83
CA ILE A 468 22.51 -22.41 -6.66
C ILE A 468 23.36 -23.61 -7.12
N ASN A 469 24.59 -23.36 -7.57
CA ASN A 469 25.52 -24.43 -7.96
C ASN A 469 25.95 -25.28 -6.76
N ARG A 470 26.25 -24.66 -5.61
CA ARG A 470 26.66 -25.35 -4.37
C ARG A 470 25.56 -26.25 -3.80
N THR A 471 24.30 -25.89 -4.00
CA THR A 471 23.13 -26.67 -3.58
C THR A 471 22.69 -27.70 -4.62
N GLU A 472 23.41 -27.79 -5.75
CA GLU A 472 23.08 -28.67 -6.87
C GLU A 472 21.61 -28.50 -7.32
N ALA A 473 21.14 -27.25 -7.35
CA ALA A 473 19.75 -26.94 -7.64
C ALA A 473 19.40 -27.35 -9.07
N THR A 474 18.30 -28.09 -9.22
CA THR A 474 17.70 -28.40 -10.53
C THR A 474 16.66 -27.36 -10.92
N ASP A 475 16.10 -26.68 -9.94
CA ASP A 475 15.00 -25.74 -10.08
C ASP A 475 15.23 -24.51 -9.21
N VAL A 476 14.96 -23.33 -9.77
CA VAL A 476 15.00 -22.04 -9.06
C VAL A 476 13.67 -21.34 -9.26
N LEU A 477 12.98 -21.03 -8.16
CA LEU A 477 11.73 -20.30 -8.17
C LEU A 477 11.94 -18.90 -7.59
N PHE A 478 11.64 -17.87 -8.38
CA PHE A 478 11.47 -16.52 -7.87
C PHE A 478 9.98 -16.29 -7.55
N ALA A 479 9.64 -16.21 -6.27
CA ALA A 479 8.26 -16.10 -5.79
C ALA A 479 8.07 -14.88 -4.88
N MET A 480 7.42 -13.83 -5.37
CA MET A 480 7.22 -12.60 -4.60
C MET A 480 5.96 -11.87 -5.01
N CYS A 481 5.42 -11.03 -4.13
CA CYS A 481 4.25 -10.24 -4.49
C CYS A 481 4.56 -9.23 -5.59
N SER A 482 3.52 -8.80 -6.31
CA SER A 482 3.60 -7.79 -7.37
C SER A 482 4.32 -6.51 -6.91
N PHE A 483 4.07 -6.04 -5.68
CA PHE A 483 4.75 -4.88 -5.09
C PHE A 483 6.26 -5.08 -4.97
N SER A 484 6.72 -6.28 -4.62
CA SER A 484 8.15 -6.58 -4.54
C SER A 484 8.79 -6.70 -5.93
N ALA A 485 8.08 -7.34 -6.88
CA ALA A 485 8.57 -7.54 -8.24
C ALA A 485 8.77 -6.21 -8.99
N VAL A 486 7.88 -5.23 -8.78
CA VAL A 486 7.94 -3.92 -9.47
C VAL A 486 8.48 -2.80 -8.56
N GLY A 487 8.51 -3.03 -7.26
CA GLY A 487 9.07 -2.09 -6.28
C GLY A 487 10.58 -2.26 -6.10
N GLY A 488 11.12 -1.59 -5.08
CA GLY A 488 12.57 -1.57 -4.83
C GLY A 488 13.19 -2.94 -4.50
N ASN A 489 12.40 -3.89 -4.00
CA ASN A 489 12.88 -5.23 -3.63
C ASN A 489 13.45 -6.01 -4.81
N ARG A 490 12.98 -5.78 -6.04
CA ARG A 490 13.55 -6.40 -7.25
C ARG A 490 15.06 -6.15 -7.39
N ASN A 491 15.56 -5.01 -6.91
CA ASN A 491 16.98 -4.67 -6.99
C ASN A 491 17.83 -5.64 -6.17
N CYS A 492 17.27 -6.24 -5.12
CA CYS A 492 17.94 -7.27 -4.35
C CYS A 492 18.25 -8.51 -5.21
N ILE A 493 17.39 -8.87 -6.16
CA ILE A 493 17.63 -9.97 -7.10
C ILE A 493 18.87 -9.68 -7.94
N HIS A 494 18.92 -8.49 -8.55
CA HIS A 494 20.09 -8.07 -9.33
C HIS A 494 21.35 -8.03 -8.47
N ASN A 495 21.27 -7.45 -7.27
CA ASN A 495 22.41 -7.32 -6.37
C ASN A 495 22.94 -8.70 -5.94
N ASN A 496 22.07 -9.64 -5.60
CA ASN A 496 22.47 -10.98 -5.17
C ASN A 496 23.13 -11.79 -6.30
N LEU A 497 22.81 -11.50 -7.56
CA LEU A 497 23.50 -12.06 -8.72
C LEU A 497 24.96 -11.55 -8.84
N LYS A 498 25.22 -10.31 -8.40
CA LYS A 498 26.51 -9.62 -8.55
C LYS A 498 27.40 -9.63 -7.29
N LYS A 499 26.97 -10.29 -6.21
CA LYS A 499 27.71 -10.35 -4.94
C LYS A 499 29.05 -11.06 -5.05
#